data_AF-X0BGW4-F1
#
_entry.id   AF-X0BGW4-F1
#
_cell.length_a   1.000
_cell.length_b   1.000
_cell.length_c   1.000
_cell.angle_alpha   90.00
_cell.angle_beta   90.00
_cell.angle_gamma   90.00
#
_symmetry.space_group_name_H-M   'P 1'
#
loop_
_entity.id
_entity.type
_entity.pdbx_description
1 polymer ?
#
loop_
_entity_poly.entity_id
_entity_poly.type
_entity_poly.pdbx_seq_one_letter_code
_entity_poly.pdbx_strand_id
1 'polypeptide(L)' 'MAVGKHAQGTKRDRSNENFKKKWSTLKKNSLNIHQIYDAEVYVCIRRRGEKYEFKSTEKALPLSDEEKVRITKASRHQCS' A
#
# COMPACT_ATOMS: atom_id res chain seq x y z
N MET A 1 -52.32 9.38 4.93
CA MET A 1 -51.38 9.01 3.85
C MET A 1 -49.97 9.09 4.41
N ALA A 2 -49.31 7.96 4.64
CA ALA A 2 -47.95 7.94 5.17
C ALA A 2 -46.96 7.89 3.99
N VAL A 3 -46.25 9.00 3.75
CA VAL A 3 -45.15 9.06 2.79
C VAL A 3 -44.00 8.24 3.37
N GLY A 4 -43.74 7.09 2.76
CA GLY A 4 -42.62 6.22 3.11
C GLY A 4 -41.32 7.02 3.02
N LYS A 5 -40.66 7.20 4.17
CA LYS A 5 -39.29 7.70 4.24
C LYS A 5 -38.42 6.67 3.52
N HIS A 6 -38.07 6.94 2.26
CA HIS A 6 -36.99 6.23 1.60
C HIS A 6 -35.74 6.39 2.47
N ALA A 7 -35.38 5.33 3.20
CA ALA A 7 -34.07 5.21 3.78
C ALA A 7 -33.08 5.36 2.61
N GLN A 8 -32.45 6.52 2.52
CA GLN A 8 -31.37 6.79 1.60
C GLN A 8 -30.24 5.85 2.02
N GLY A 9 -30.28 4.63 1.47
CA GLY A 9 -29.26 3.63 1.69
C GLY A 9 -27.93 4.25 1.34
N THR A 10 -27.04 4.34 2.33
CA THR A 10 -25.68 4.85 2.18
C THR A 10 -25.09 4.18 0.95
N LYS A 11 -24.97 4.92 -0.16
CA LYS A 11 -24.45 4.37 -1.41
C LYS A 11 -23.09 3.78 -1.07
N ARG A 12 -22.95 2.45 -1.17
CA ARG A 12 -21.69 1.77 -0.89
C ARG A 12 -20.60 2.39 -1.76
N ASP A 13 -19.57 2.96 -1.14
CA ASP A 13 -18.39 3.49 -1.85
C ASP A 13 -17.56 2.29 -2.34
N ARG A 14 -18.00 1.73 -3.47
CA ARG A 14 -17.36 0.57 -4.11
C ARG A 14 -15.87 0.82 -4.38
N SER A 15 -15.47 2.08 -4.61
CA SER A 15 -14.06 2.46 -4.79
C SER A 15 -13.24 2.21 -3.53
N ASN A 16 -13.74 2.58 -2.37
CA ASN A 16 -13.10 2.37 -1.08
C ASN A 16 -13.07 0.89 -0.71
N GLU A 17 -14.15 0.16 -0.94
CA GLU A 17 -14.18 -1.29 -0.71
C GLU A 17 -13.16 -2.02 -1.60
N ASN A 18 -13.13 -1.69 -2.90
CA ASN A 18 -12.17 -2.28 -3.83
C ASN A 18 -10.73 -1.90 -3.47
N PHE A 19 -10.50 -0.65 -3.07
CA PHE A 19 -9.19 -0.20 -2.58
C PHE A 19 -8.76 -1.02 -1.36
N LYS A 20 -9.63 -1.18 -0.35
CA LYS A 20 -9.33 -1.97 0.85
C LYS A 20 -9.01 -3.43 0.50
N LYS A 21 -9.72 -4.03 -0.46
CA LYS A 21 -9.41 -5.38 -0.96
C LYS A 21 -8.01 -5.44 -1.57
N LYS A 22 -7.67 -4.51 -2.48
CA LYS A 22 -6.34 -4.44 -3.10
C LYS A 22 -5.24 -4.16 -2.07
N TRP A 23 -5.49 -3.29 -1.10
CA TRP A 23 -4.59 -3.02 0.01
C TRP A 23 -4.30 -4.28 0.83
N SER A 24 -5.33 -5.05 1.18
CA SER A 24 -5.15 -6.33 1.89
C SER A 24 -4.34 -7.35 1.09
N THR A 25 -4.60 -7.46 -0.22
CA THR A 25 -3.79 -8.32 -1.11
C THR A 25 -2.32 -7.87 -1.16
N LEU A 26 -2.07 -6.57 -1.30
CA LEU A 26 -0.71 -6.02 -1.33
C LEU A 26 0.05 -6.31 -0.04
N LYS A 27 -0.59 -6.13 1.13
CA LYS A 27 0.02 -6.49 2.43
C LYS A 27 0.40 -7.96 2.50
N LYS A 28 -0.49 -8.86 2.07
CA LYS A 28 -0.21 -10.30 2.06
C LYS A 28 0.99 -10.64 1.16
N ASN A 29 1.03 -10.07 -0.04
CA ASN A 29 2.15 -10.29 -0.96
C ASN A 29 3.47 -9.71 -0.40
N SER A 30 3.40 -8.53 0.23
CA SER A 30 4.56 -7.90 0.88
C SER A 30 5.11 -8.77 2.02
N LEU A 31 4.23 -9.38 2.81
CA LEU A 31 4.62 -10.33 3.85
C LEU A 31 5.23 -11.61 3.27
N ASN A 32 4.66 -12.15 2.19
CA ASN A 32 5.23 -13.32 1.51
C ASN A 32 6.65 -13.03 0.99
N ILE A 33 6.90 -11.84 0.44
CA ILE A 33 8.24 -11.44 -0.02
C ILE A 33 9.22 -11.46 1.15
N HIS A 34 8.83 -10.89 2.28
CA HIS A 34 9.65 -10.92 3.50
C HIS A 34 9.95 -12.35 3.95
N GLN A 35 8.94 -13.21 4.04
CA GLN A 35 9.10 -14.58 4.54
C GLN A 35 9.89 -15.50 3.60
N ILE A 36 9.75 -15.34 2.28
CA ILE A 36 10.36 -16.23 1.29
C ILE A 36 11.80 -15.78 0.96
N TYR A 37 12.05 -14.48 0.94
CA TYR A 37 13.31 -13.91 0.44
C TYR A 37 14.12 -13.19 1.52
N ASP A 38 13.70 -13.25 2.79
CA ASP A 38 14.32 -12.52 3.91
C ASP A 38 14.48 -11.01 3.64
N ALA A 39 13.57 -10.45 2.86
CA ALA A 39 13.62 -9.06 2.45
C ALA A 39 12.91 -8.15 3.45
N GLU A 40 13.46 -6.96 3.73
CA GLU A 40 12.74 -5.91 4.44
C GLU A 40 11.84 -5.13 3.48
N VAL A 41 10.55 -5.04 3.80
CA VAL A 41 9.53 -4.46 2.91
C VAL A 41 8.80 -3.34 3.63
N TYR A 42 8.86 -2.14 3.05
CA TYR A 42 8.09 -0.97 3.45
C TYR A 42 7.13 -0.56 2.32
N VAL A 43 5.84 -0.45 2.62
CA VAL A 43 4.82 0.02 1.68
C VAL A 43 4.05 1.19 2.29
N CYS A 44 4.00 2.32 1.57
CA CYS A 44 3.20 3.47 1.95
C CYS A 44 2.30 3.90 0.78
N ILE A 45 1.00 4.02 1.03
CA ILE A 45 0.01 4.53 0.09
C ILE A 45 -0.71 5.74 0.71
N ARG A 46 -0.88 6.81 -0.06
CA ARG A 46 -1.71 7.96 0.31
C ARG A 46 -2.93 8.02 -0.59
N ARG A 47 -4.13 8.09 0.00
CA ARG A 47 -5.40 8.21 -0.74
C ARG A 47 -6.37 9.08 0.04
N ARG A 48 -6.93 10.11 -0.61
CA ARG A 48 -7.95 11.01 -0.02
C ARG A 48 -7.55 11.56 1.37
N GLY A 49 -6.27 11.90 1.55
CA GLY A 49 -5.74 12.40 2.83
C GLY A 49 -5.42 11.33 3.87
N GLU A 50 -5.81 10.06 3.64
CA GLU A 50 -5.46 8.95 4.52
C GLU A 50 -4.14 8.30 4.11
N LYS A 51 -3.34 7.91 5.10
CA LYS A 51 -2.10 7.13 4.92
C LYS A 51 -2.34 5.67 5.30
N TYR A 52 -1.96 4.77 4.41
CA TYR A 52 -1.97 3.33 4.61
C TYR A 52 -0.53 2.85 4.59
N GLU A 53 -0.07 2.24 5.70
CA GLU A 53 1.31 1.81 5.87
C GLU A 53 1.38 0.33 6.22
N PHE A 54 2.39 -0.35 5.68
CA PHE A 54 2.77 -1.70 6.03
C PHE A 54 4.29 -1.77 6.13
N LYS A 55 4.76 -2.43 7.18
CA LYS A 55 6.16 -2.76 7.41
C LYS A 55 6.26 -4.24 7.68
N SER A 56 7.18 -4.95 7.03
CA SER A 56 7.40 -6.37 7.30
C SER A 56 8.04 -6.59 8.68
N THR A 57 8.90 -5.66 9.10
CA THR A 57 9.55 -5.61 10.42
C THR A 57 9.38 -4.21 11.00
N GLU A 58 9.54 -4.02 12.32
CA GLU A 58 9.54 -2.67 12.92
C GLU A 58 10.67 -1.79 12.38
N LYS A 59 11.75 -2.43 11.91
CA LYS A 59 12.96 -1.81 11.36
C LYS A 59 12.88 -1.53 9.85
N ALA A 60 11.89 -2.10 9.14
CA ALA A 60 11.68 -1.83 7.73
C ALA A 60 11.29 -0.35 7.55
N LEU A 61 12.29 0.45 7.22
CA LEU A 61 12.18 1.87 7.01
C LEU A 61 12.23 2.18 5.52
N PRO A 62 11.62 3.31 5.08
CA PRO A 62 11.89 3.82 3.75
C PRO A 62 13.39 4.05 3.58
N LEU A 63 13.90 3.72 2.40
CA LEU A 63 15.31 3.92 2.05
C LEU A 63 15.78 5.33 2.42
N SER A 64 16.99 5.41 2.95
CA SER A 64 17.67 6.68 3.19
C SER A 64 17.97 7.37 1.86
N ASP A 65 18.15 8.70 1.86
CA ASP A 65 18.46 9.42 0.62
C ASP A 65 19.77 8.95 -0.03
N GLU A 66 20.77 8.57 0.77
CA GLU A 66 22.02 7.97 0.28
C GLU A 66 21.78 6.63 -0.44
N GLU A 67 20.91 5.78 0.09
CA GLU A 67 20.57 4.48 -0.51
C GLU A 67 19.84 4.66 -1.84
N LYS A 68 18.91 5.62 -1.91
CA LYS A 68 18.22 5.99 -3.16
C LYS A 68 19.22 6.40 -4.25
N VAL A 69 20.23 7.18 -3.89
CA VAL A 69 21.29 7.63 -4.84
C VAL A 69 22.15 6.45 -5.31
N ARG A 70 22.46 5.48 -4.44
CA ARG A 70 23.25 4.29 -4.80
C ARG A 70 22.48 3.37 -5.76
N ILE A 71 21.20 3.11 -5.47
CA ILE A 71 20.34 2.25 -6.29
C ILE A 71 20.13 2.86 -7.69
N THR A 72 19.87 4.16 -7.78
CA THR A 72 19.67 4.84 -9.07
C THR A 72 20.92 4.82 -9.96
N LYS A 73 22.12 4.85 -9.39
CA LYS A 73 23.38 4.68 -10.13
C LYS A 73 23.60 3.24 -10.60
N ALA A 74 23.27 2.26 -9.77
CA ALA A 74 23.38 0.84 -10.13
C ALA A 74 22.43 0.45 -11.28
N SER A 75 21.20 0.99 -11.30
CA SER A 75 20.26 0.74 -12.40
C SER A 75 20.70 1.36 -13.73
N ARG A 76 21.43 2.49 -13.72
CA ARG A 76 21.97 3.08 -14.96
C ARG A 76 23.08 2.24 -15.57
N HIS A 77 23.88 1.53 -14.76
CA HIS A 77 24.96 0.66 -15.25
C HIS A 77 24.48 -0.69 -15.81
N GLN A 78 23.27 -1.15 -15.50
CA GLN A 78 22.72 -2.38 -16.06
C GLN A 78 21.97 -2.19 -17.39
N CYS A 79 21.81 -0.94 -17.85
CA CYS A 79 21.18 -0.60 -19.13
C CYS A 79 22.18 -0.11 -20.20
N SER A 80 23.48 -0.39 -20.06
CA SER A 80 24.53 -0.03 -21.04
C SER A 80 25.11 -1.25 -21.73
#